data_AF-A0A1U9UPE0-F1
#
_entry.id   AF-A0A1U9UPE0-F1
#
_cell.length_a   1.000
_cell.length_b   1.000
_cell.length_c   1.000
_cell.angle_alpha   90.00
_cell.angle_beta   90.00
_cell.angle_gamma   90.00
#
_symmetry.space_group_name_H-M   'P 1'
#
loop_
_entity.id
_entity.type
_entity.pdbx_description
1 polymer ?
#
loop_
_entity_poly.entity_id
_entity_poly.type
_entity_poly.pdbx_seq_one_letter_code
_entity_poly.pdbx_strand_id
1 'polypeptide(L)'
;MSDKRKRPRRVQLAVPGSNERMMAKAAASRADHVFLDLEDAVAPNAKLEARDKVVHALNTLDWRGKTRCVRINDLHTKYAHDDIIRVVEGARGRTGHVGAM
;
A
#
# COMPACT_ATOMS: atom_id res chain seq x y z
N MET A 1 19.47 -21.54 -7.67
CA MET A 1 19.29 -20.49 -6.64
C MET A 1 18.49 -19.36 -7.29
N SER A 2 17.32 -19.02 -6.75
CA SER A 2 16.46 -17.98 -7.35
C SER A 2 17.17 -16.62 -7.28
N ASP A 3 17.33 -15.96 -8.42
CA ASP A 3 17.86 -14.60 -8.55
C ASP A 3 16.89 -13.60 -7.90
N LYS A 4 17.02 -13.42 -6.58
CA LYS A 4 16.26 -12.41 -5.84
C LYS A 4 16.83 -11.03 -6.19
N ARG A 5 16.06 -10.25 -6.95
CA ARG A 5 16.35 -8.82 -7.18
C ARG A 5 16.68 -8.13 -5.85
N LYS A 6 17.91 -7.60 -5.74
CA LYS A 6 18.32 -6.78 -4.60
C LYS A 6 17.60 -5.43 -4.68
N ARG A 7 16.69 -5.17 -3.74
CA ARG A 7 15.97 -3.89 -3.60
C ARG A 7 16.41 -3.22 -2.30
N PRO A 8 16.71 -1.91 -2.29
CA PRO A 8 16.96 -1.17 -1.06
C PRO A 8 15.75 -1.27 -0.10
N ARG A 9 16.02 -1.45 1.20
CA ARG A 9 15.01 -1.52 2.27
C ARG A 9 15.52 -0.86 3.55
N ARG A 10 16.22 0.27 3.44
CA ARG A 10 16.84 0.96 4.58
C ARG A 10 15.77 1.64 5.44
N VAL A 11 14.73 2.15 4.80
CA VAL A 11 13.59 2.80 5.44
C VAL A 11 12.29 2.29 4.84
N GLN A 12 11.38 1.87 5.71
CA GLN A 12 9.99 1.56 5.39
C GLN A 12 9.06 2.56 6.07
N LEU A 13 8.40 3.37 5.27
CA LEU A 13 7.50 4.42 5.75
C LEU A 13 6.07 3.87 5.84
N ALA A 14 5.51 3.92 7.06
CA ALA A 14 4.11 3.61 7.35
C ALA A 14 3.21 4.80 7.01
N VAL A 15 2.11 4.58 6.30
CA VAL A 15 1.20 5.65 5.90
C VAL A 15 -0.26 5.18 6.02
N PRO A 16 -1.14 5.89 6.75
CA PRO A 16 -2.56 5.55 6.81
C PRO A 16 -3.20 5.62 5.42
N GLY A 17 -3.87 4.54 4.98
CA GLY A 17 -4.59 4.49 3.71
C GLY A 17 -5.79 5.43 3.61
N SER A 18 -6.26 5.94 4.76
CA SER A 18 -7.32 6.95 4.86
C SER A 18 -6.86 8.38 4.59
N ASN A 19 -5.54 8.65 4.50
CA ASN A 19 -4.99 10.00 4.39
C ASN A 19 -4.21 10.23 3.08
N GLU A 20 -4.92 10.70 2.06
CA GLU A 20 -4.36 10.94 0.71
C GLU A 20 -3.21 11.95 0.70
N ARG A 21 -3.25 12.97 1.56
CA ARG A 21 -2.17 13.97 1.68
C ARG A 21 -0.88 13.32 2.17
N MET A 22 -0.97 12.39 3.12
CA MET A 22 0.19 11.65 3.60
C MET A 22 0.69 10.65 2.56
N MET A 23 -0.19 9.98 1.82
CA MET A 23 0.19 9.10 0.70
C MET A 23 0.97 9.86 -0.39
N ALA A 24 0.51 11.05 -0.78
CA ALA A 24 1.21 11.89 -1.74
C ALA A 24 2.60 12.32 -1.26
N LYS A 25 2.73 12.71 0.01
CA LYS A 25 4.03 13.02 0.63
C LYS A 25 4.97 11.80 0.68
N ALA A 26 4.42 10.62 0.97
CA ALA A 26 5.20 9.39 1.01
C ALA A 26 5.72 8.99 -0.37
N ALA A 27 4.91 9.13 -1.41
CA ALA A 27 5.32 8.93 -2.80
C ALA A 27 6.49 9.86 -3.19
N ALA A 28 6.44 11.14 -2.77
CA ALA A 28 7.50 12.13 -3.01
C ALA A 28 8.73 12.00 -2.10
N SER A 29 8.68 11.16 -1.05
CA SER A 29 9.73 11.04 -0.04
C SER A 29 11.02 10.38 -0.56
N ARG A 30 12.05 10.29 0.30
CA ARG A 30 13.28 9.51 0.02
C ARG A 30 13.23 8.07 0.56
N ALA A 31 12.10 7.62 1.11
CA ALA A 31 11.98 6.25 1.62
C ALA A 31 12.14 5.22 0.50
N ASP A 32 12.79 4.09 0.80
CA ASP A 32 12.96 2.99 -0.16
C ASP A 32 11.66 2.19 -0.33
N HIS A 33 10.93 2.07 0.77
CA HIS A 33 9.73 1.25 0.91
C HIS A 33 8.62 2.08 1.55
N VAL A 34 7.40 1.97 1.02
CA VAL A 34 6.20 2.58 1.60
C VAL A 34 5.15 1.50 1.72
N PHE A 35 4.54 1.36 2.90
CA PHE A 35 3.31 0.60 3.01
C PHE A 35 2.13 1.51 3.31
N LEU A 36 1.05 1.27 2.59
CA LEU A 36 -0.24 1.90 2.81
C LEU A 36 -1.04 1.01 3.75
N ASP A 37 -1.45 1.57 4.88
CA ASP A 37 -2.04 0.83 5.97
C ASP A 37 -3.57 0.82 5.90
N LEU A 38 -4.18 -0.36 5.90
CA LEU A 38 -5.62 -0.55 6.04
C LEU A 38 -6.03 -1.06 7.44
N GLU A 39 -5.06 -1.34 8.31
CA GLU A 39 -5.22 -1.94 9.62
C GLU A 39 -5.40 -0.87 10.71
N ASP A 40 -4.47 -0.77 11.66
CA ASP A 40 -4.64 -0.02 12.91
C ASP A 40 -4.60 1.49 12.74
N ALA A 41 -3.93 2.01 11.70
CA ALA A 41 -3.93 3.45 11.43
C ALA A 41 -5.23 3.93 10.75
N VAL A 42 -6.21 3.04 10.54
CA VAL A 42 -7.48 3.35 9.89
C VAL A 42 -8.64 2.98 10.81
N ALA A 43 -9.44 4.00 11.17
CA ALA A 43 -10.65 3.82 11.96
C ALA A 43 -11.63 2.83 11.29
N PRO A 44 -12.36 1.98 12.05
CA PRO A 44 -13.22 0.95 11.48
C PRO A 44 -14.23 1.44 10.43
N ASN A 45 -14.83 2.62 10.65
CA ASN A 45 -15.79 3.23 9.74
C ASN A 45 -15.15 3.79 8.45
N ALA A 46 -13.84 3.98 8.43
CA ALA A 46 -13.09 4.49 7.27
C ALA A 46 -12.43 3.38 6.44
N LYS A 47 -12.50 2.11 6.84
CA LYS A 47 -11.77 1.01 6.17
C LYS A 47 -12.16 0.81 4.71
N LEU A 48 -13.44 0.90 4.40
CA LEU A 48 -13.94 0.74 3.03
C LEU A 48 -13.44 1.88 2.14
N GLU A 49 -13.61 3.13 2.57
CA GLU A 49 -13.14 4.30 1.83
C GLU A 49 -11.60 4.33 1.71
N ALA A 50 -10.88 3.95 2.76
CA ALA A 50 -9.42 3.86 2.75
C ALA A 50 -8.93 2.87 1.69
N ARG A 51 -9.64 1.75 1.49
CA ARG A 51 -9.29 0.77 0.46
C ARG A 51 -9.36 1.37 -0.94
N ASP A 52 -10.43 2.09 -1.24
CA ASP A 52 -10.61 2.75 -2.54
C ASP A 52 -9.55 3.85 -2.76
N LYS A 53 -9.24 4.62 -1.70
CA LYS A 53 -8.15 5.61 -1.72
C LYS A 53 -6.79 4.98 -1.97
N VAL A 54 -6.49 3.84 -1.34
CA VAL A 54 -5.25 3.09 -1.57
C VAL A 54 -5.14 2.62 -3.01
N VAL A 55 -6.22 2.04 -3.57
CA VAL A 55 -6.27 1.63 -4.98
C VAL A 55 -6.02 2.84 -5.90
N HIS A 56 -6.70 3.96 -5.64
CA HIS A 56 -6.50 5.19 -6.39
C HIS A 56 -5.04 5.65 -6.33
N ALA A 57 -4.46 5.75 -5.13
CA ALA A 57 -3.09 6.19 -4.91
C ALA A 57 -2.04 5.29 -5.60
N LEU A 58 -2.24 3.96 -5.59
CA LEU A 58 -1.37 3.01 -6.29
C LEU A 58 -1.37 3.21 -7.81
N ASN A 59 -2.49 3.66 -8.36
CA ASN A 59 -2.66 3.90 -9.79
C ASN A 59 -2.22 5.30 -10.23
N THR A 60 -2.47 6.34 -9.42
CA THR A 60 -2.33 7.73 -9.86
C THR A 60 -1.03 8.39 -9.40
N LEU A 61 -0.49 8.04 -8.24
CA LEU A 61 0.74 8.68 -7.74
C LEU A 61 2.00 8.18 -8.47
N ASP A 62 2.98 9.07 -8.59
CA ASP A 62 4.34 8.71 -9.01
C ASP A 62 5.16 8.21 -7.81
N TRP A 63 5.40 6.90 -7.80
CA TRP A 63 6.13 6.21 -6.74
C TRP A 63 7.65 6.14 -6.95
N ARG A 64 8.20 6.73 -8.01
CA ARG A 64 9.66 6.89 -8.23
C ARG A 64 10.49 5.60 -8.05
N GLY A 65 9.94 4.45 -8.45
CA GLY A 65 10.61 3.15 -8.33
C GLY A 65 10.68 2.56 -6.90
N LYS A 66 10.00 3.15 -5.92
CA LYS A 66 9.89 2.60 -4.56
C LYS A 66 9.25 1.22 -4.57
N THR A 67 9.63 0.39 -3.60
CA THR A 67 8.78 -0.75 -3.25
C THR A 67 7.52 -0.21 -2.60
N ARG A 68 6.35 -0.72 -3.01
CA ARG A 68 5.05 -0.37 -2.45
C ARG A 68 4.46 -1.61 -1.79
N CYS A 69 3.89 -1.47 -0.62
CA CYS A 69 3.10 -2.52 0.01
C CYS A 69 1.75 -1.96 0.46
N VAL A 70 0.81 -2.86 0.68
CA VAL A 70 -0.41 -2.57 1.43
C VAL A 70 -0.42 -3.50 2.62
N ARG A 71 -0.53 -2.96 3.83
CA ARG A 71 -0.80 -3.76 5.02
C ARG A 71 -2.29 -3.98 5.11
N ILE A 72 -2.71 -5.23 4.91
CA ILE A 72 -4.11 -5.62 5.01
C ILE A 72 -4.54 -5.74 6.48
N ASN A 73 -5.85 -5.81 6.71
CA ASN A 73 -6.34 -6.17 8.03
C ASN A 73 -6.02 -7.63 8.40
N ASP A 74 -5.97 -7.92 9.70
CA ASP A 74 -5.86 -9.28 10.23
C ASP A 74 -6.90 -10.23 9.61
N LEU A 75 -6.46 -11.47 9.31
CA LEU A 75 -7.24 -12.50 8.61
C LEU A 75 -8.52 -12.92 9.34
N HIS A 76 -8.62 -12.68 10.65
CA HIS A 76 -9.81 -12.94 11.45
C HIS A 76 -10.85 -11.81 11.37
N THR A 77 -10.54 -10.70 10.70
CA THR A 77 -11.49 -9.60 10.49
C THR A 77 -12.30 -9.79 9.22
N LYS A 78 -13.50 -9.19 9.19
CA LYS A 78 -14.34 -9.13 7.98
C LYS A 78 -13.74 -8.31 6.83
N TYR A 79 -12.62 -7.62 7.03
CA TYR A 79 -12.04 -6.70 6.05
C TYR A 79 -10.98 -7.36 5.17
N ALA A 80 -10.21 -8.32 5.72
CA ALA A 80 -8.99 -8.84 5.10
C ALA A 80 -9.20 -9.40 3.69
N HIS A 81 -10.27 -10.18 3.49
CA HIS A 81 -10.60 -10.77 2.20
C HIS A 81 -10.77 -9.70 1.11
N ASP A 82 -11.55 -8.66 1.41
CA ASP A 82 -11.83 -7.58 0.46
C ASP A 82 -10.62 -6.66 0.27
N ASP A 83 -9.76 -6.50 1.27
CA ASP A 83 -8.51 -5.76 1.11
C ASP A 83 -7.64 -6.41 0.03
N ILE A 84 -7.50 -7.74 0.06
CA ILE A 84 -6.72 -8.48 -0.95
C ILE A 84 -7.35 -8.34 -2.33
N ILE A 85 -8.64 -8.68 -2.46
CA ILE A 85 -9.32 -8.71 -3.76
C ILE A 85 -9.29 -7.32 -4.41
N ARG A 86 -9.77 -6.30 -3.71
CA ARG A 86 -9.92 -4.96 -4.31
C ARG A 86 -8.59 -4.32 -4.62
N VAL A 87 -7.57 -4.51 -3.77
CA VAL A 87 -6.24 -3.96 -4.04
C VAL A 87 -5.60 -4.63 -5.25
N VAL A 88 -5.63 -5.96 -5.33
CA VAL A 88 -5.01 -6.71 -6.43
C VAL A 88 -5.75 -6.52 -7.75
N GLU A 89 -7.08 -6.46 -7.74
CA GLU A 89 -7.89 -6.19 -8.93
C GLU A 89 -7.78 -4.73 -9.39
N GLY A 90 -7.78 -3.79 -8.44
CA GLY A 90 -7.79 -2.36 -8.72
C GLY A 90 -6.44 -1.81 -9.16
N ALA A 91 -5.32 -2.36 -8.68
CA ALA A 91 -3.98 -1.80 -8.91
C ALA A 91 -3.25 -2.33 -10.18
N ARG A 92 -3.97 -2.99 -11.09
CA ARG A 92 -3.42 -3.79 -12.22
C ARG A 92 -2.51 -3.03 -13.21
N GLY A 93 -2.55 -1.69 -13.24
CA GLY A 93 -1.84 -0.89 -14.25
C GLY A 93 -0.36 -0.57 -13.98
N ARG A 94 0.13 -0.70 -12.73
CA ARG A 94 1.51 -0.29 -12.36
C ARG A 94 2.15 -1.19 -11.28
N THR A 95 1.82 -2.48 -11.26
CA THR A 95 2.25 -3.45 -10.23
C THR A 95 3.73 -3.82 -10.23
N GLY A 96 4.57 -3.23 -11.11
CA GLY A 96 5.97 -3.64 -11.29
C GLY A 96 6.83 -3.73 -10.01
N HIS A 97 6.38 -3.15 -8.88
CA HIS A 97 7.08 -3.17 -7.60
C HIS A 97 6.15 -3.21 -6.37
N VAL A 98 5.00 -3.90 -6.43
CA VAL A 98 4.13 -4.09 -5.26
C VAL A 98 4.49 -5.38 -4.53
N GLY A 99 4.80 -5.31 -3.24
CA GLY A 99 4.92 -6.45 -2.34
C GLY A 99 3.67 -6.58 -1.46
N ALA A 100 3.42 -7.78 -0.95
CA ALA A 100 2.46 -7.98 0.15
C ALA A 100 3.20 -7.84 1.48
N MET A 101 2.55 -7.28 2.49
CA MET A 101 3.02 -7.28 3.88
C MET A 101 1.89 -7.71 4.80
#